data_AF-A0A084U3B9-F1
#
_entry.id   AF-A0A084U3B9-F1
#
_cell.length_a   1.000
_cell.length_b   1.000
_cell.length_c   1.000
_cell.angle_alpha   90.00
_cell.angle_beta   90.00
_cell.angle_gamma   90.00
#
_symmetry.space_group_name_H-M   'P 1'
#
loop_
_entity.id
_entity.type
_entity.pdbx_description
1 polymer ?
#
loop_
_entity_poly.entity_id
_entity_poly.type
_entity_poly.pdbx_seq_one_letter_code
_entity_poly.pdbx_strand_id
1 'polypeptide(L)'
;MQNNNSIRPKFLVFPEIKYAAKHVANLVLEQIKANSYSVLGLPTGGTPVTVYKELINLFNQNKVSFKNVTTFNLDEYIGLSEADYANTYRCFMKNNFFDFVDINPSNIYFPASYTDPENCVADYTVYDNLIASKNYMDLLILGVGENGHIGFNEPFTDINSRTHLTSLTENTIRNNSQYIAPNTKTPVQAVTMGLSTILSAKKIVLIAFGAKKAAALSKLFFAREFDQEFPITSLINNPNVTIICDKDAASAIMSKRIDHNGQKMDNSYQQQTNQNLNNFVNPNVNDPNMNNNTNNNFGQYDQYNNQNLQYNDGNFDQGYNNMHQQDYNYNDQYYDPNGYNQNYGYQYDNAYDQNYDNSYDQNQAYANQQYDGYQDGQYDYDGQYQDQQYYNNTNGGQQQQ
;
A
#
# COMPACT_ATOMS: atom_id res chain seq x y z
N MET A 1 -2.45 -8.22 41.11
CA MET A 1 -1.73 -8.13 39.82
C MET A 1 -2.76 -8.35 38.74
N GLN A 2 -3.15 -7.30 38.01
CA GLN A 2 -4.14 -7.40 36.95
C GLN A 2 -3.62 -8.30 35.83
N ASN A 3 -4.44 -9.26 35.38
CA ASN A 3 -4.19 -10.06 34.19
C ASN A 3 -4.19 -9.14 32.96
N ASN A 4 -3.03 -8.61 32.59
CA ASN A 4 -2.81 -8.00 31.29
C ASN A 4 -2.80 -9.11 30.23
N ASN A 5 -3.97 -9.57 29.78
CA ASN A 5 -4.08 -10.24 28.50
C ASN A 5 -3.73 -9.20 27.44
N SER A 6 -2.44 -9.07 27.10
CA SER A 6 -1.96 -8.14 26.10
C SER A 6 -2.64 -8.48 24.77
N ILE A 7 -3.49 -7.57 24.29
CA ILE A 7 -4.16 -7.68 23.00
C ILE A 7 -3.09 -7.68 21.91
N ARG A 8 -2.98 -8.78 21.16
CA ARG A 8 -1.92 -8.99 20.15
C ARG A 8 -2.48 -9.57 18.85
N PRO A 9 -1.81 -9.34 17.71
CA PRO A 9 -2.20 -9.90 16.42
C PRO A 9 -2.38 -11.41 16.44
N LYS A 10 -3.30 -11.90 15.62
CA LYS A 10 -3.44 -13.33 15.34
C LYS A 10 -2.41 -13.78 14.31
N PHE A 11 -1.78 -14.95 14.45
CA PHE A 11 -0.82 -15.48 13.47
C PHE A 11 -1.33 -16.79 12.87
N LEU A 12 -1.59 -16.80 11.56
CA LEU A 12 -2.04 -17.97 10.81
C LEU A 12 -0.92 -18.42 9.88
N VAL A 13 -0.39 -19.61 10.11
CA VAL A 13 0.68 -20.18 9.28
C VAL A 13 0.12 -21.31 8.44
N PHE A 14 0.31 -21.19 7.13
CA PHE A 14 -0.12 -22.17 6.14
C PHE A 14 1.07 -22.94 5.59
N PRO A 15 0.87 -24.20 5.17
CA PRO A 15 1.97 -25.01 4.64
C PRO A 15 2.50 -24.48 3.30
N GLU A 16 1.65 -23.85 2.49
CA GLU A 16 2.01 -23.29 1.18
C GLU A 16 1.29 -21.96 0.92
N ILE A 17 1.89 -21.10 0.09
CA ILE A 17 1.35 -19.78 -0.30
C ILE A 17 -0.07 -19.89 -0.87
N LYS A 18 -0.37 -20.92 -1.67
CA LYS A 18 -1.70 -21.09 -2.29
C LYS A 18 -2.84 -21.18 -1.26
N TYR A 19 -2.60 -21.85 -0.13
CA TYR A 19 -3.61 -22.00 0.92
C TYR A 19 -3.77 -20.69 1.72
N ALA A 20 -2.67 -20.00 1.98
CA ALA A 20 -2.69 -18.69 2.60
C ALA A 20 -3.46 -17.69 1.73
N ALA A 21 -3.16 -17.62 0.43
CA ALA A 21 -3.82 -16.73 -0.51
C ALA A 21 -5.33 -17.00 -0.62
N LYS A 22 -5.73 -18.27 -0.74
CA LYS A 22 -7.13 -18.69 -0.72
C LYS A 22 -7.83 -18.28 0.57
N HIS A 23 -7.15 -18.39 1.72
CA HIS A 23 -7.72 -17.95 2.99
C HIS A 23 -7.93 -16.44 3.03
N VAL A 24 -6.96 -15.64 2.57
CA VAL A 24 -7.10 -14.17 2.47
C VAL A 24 -8.28 -13.80 1.56
N ALA A 25 -8.39 -14.44 0.40
CA ALA A 25 -9.49 -14.19 -0.53
C ALA A 25 -10.86 -14.52 0.10
N ASN A 26 -10.95 -15.60 0.89
CA ASN A 26 -12.15 -15.92 1.65
C ASN A 26 -12.46 -14.86 2.73
N LEU A 27 -11.46 -14.26 3.38
CA LEU A 27 -11.72 -13.17 4.34
C LEU A 27 -12.32 -11.94 3.66
N VAL A 28 -11.86 -11.62 2.46
CA VAL A 28 -12.44 -10.54 1.64
C VAL A 28 -13.86 -10.89 1.18
N LEU A 29 -14.09 -12.13 0.73
CA LEU A 29 -15.42 -12.63 0.39
C LEU A 29 -16.40 -12.47 1.55
N GLU A 30 -16.02 -12.93 2.75
CA GLU A 30 -16.88 -12.82 3.93
C GLU A 30 -17.09 -11.37 4.36
N GLN A 31 -16.10 -10.50 4.17
CA GLN A 31 -16.26 -9.05 4.37
C GLN A 31 -17.32 -8.47 3.42
N ILE A 32 -17.22 -8.75 2.11
CA ILE A 32 -18.16 -8.22 1.11
C ILE A 32 -19.57 -8.81 1.29
N LYS A 33 -19.69 -10.09 1.69
CA LYS A 33 -20.99 -10.67 2.04
C LYS A 33 -21.63 -9.99 3.25
N ALA A 34 -20.83 -9.64 4.26
CA ALA A 34 -21.32 -8.94 5.44
C ALA A 34 -21.68 -7.48 5.15
N ASN A 35 -20.93 -6.82 4.25
CA ASN A 35 -21.21 -5.46 3.79
C ASN A 35 -20.92 -5.33 2.28
N SER A 36 -21.96 -5.29 1.46
CA SER A 36 -21.79 -5.15 0.00
C SER A 36 -21.20 -3.80 -0.43
N TYR A 37 -21.23 -2.78 0.44
CA TYR A 37 -20.58 -1.48 0.26
C TYR A 37 -19.25 -1.40 0.99
N SER A 38 -18.56 -2.53 1.15
CA SER A 38 -17.29 -2.58 1.90
C SER A 38 -16.25 -1.62 1.34
N VAL A 39 -15.53 -0.99 2.26
CA VAL A 39 -14.36 -0.17 1.93
C VAL A 39 -13.10 -1.00 2.17
N LEU A 40 -12.36 -1.30 1.11
CA LEU A 40 -11.18 -2.15 1.14
C LEU A 40 -9.89 -1.35 0.96
N GLY A 41 -8.86 -1.70 1.71
CA GLY A 41 -7.50 -1.23 1.49
C GLY A 41 -6.66 -2.28 0.75
N LEU A 42 -6.01 -1.91 -0.35
CA LEU A 42 -5.35 -2.86 -1.26
C LEU A 42 -3.87 -2.52 -1.50
N PRO A 43 -2.92 -3.46 -1.32
CA PRO A 43 -1.50 -3.24 -1.56
C PRO A 43 -1.10 -3.65 -2.99
N THR A 44 0.05 -3.17 -3.44
CA THR A 44 0.71 -3.64 -4.67
C THR A 44 1.87 -4.60 -4.34
N GLY A 45 2.68 -4.92 -5.34
CA GLY A 45 3.85 -5.80 -5.22
C GLY A 45 3.53 -7.27 -5.46
N GLY A 46 4.57 -8.11 -5.47
CA GLY A 46 4.43 -9.53 -5.85
C GLY A 46 3.60 -10.38 -4.89
N THR A 47 3.64 -10.09 -3.58
CA THR A 47 2.94 -10.87 -2.54
C THR A 47 1.41 -10.92 -2.75
N PRO A 48 0.68 -9.81 -2.97
CA PRO A 48 -0.77 -9.84 -3.15
C PRO A 48 -1.25 -10.42 -4.49
N VAL A 49 -0.40 -10.62 -5.50
CA VAL A 49 -0.82 -11.13 -6.82
C VAL A 49 -1.53 -12.49 -6.70
N THR A 50 -1.06 -13.38 -5.82
CA THR A 50 -1.72 -14.68 -5.59
C THR A 50 -3.10 -14.51 -4.95
N VAL A 51 -3.28 -13.50 -4.09
CA VAL A 51 -4.59 -13.17 -3.51
C VAL A 51 -5.53 -12.62 -4.57
N TYR A 52 -5.07 -11.72 -5.44
CA TYR A 52 -5.90 -11.16 -6.52
C TYR A 52 -6.40 -12.25 -7.47
N LYS A 53 -5.55 -13.22 -7.83
CA LYS A 53 -5.97 -14.37 -8.65
C LYS A 53 -7.08 -15.18 -7.99
N GLU A 54 -7.01 -15.42 -6.68
CA GLU A 54 -8.07 -16.10 -5.94
C GLU A 54 -9.36 -15.28 -5.87
N LEU A 55 -9.28 -13.95 -5.72
CA LEU A 55 -10.45 -13.06 -5.78
C LEU A 55 -11.13 -13.07 -7.15
N ILE A 56 -10.34 -13.02 -8.23
CA ILE A 56 -10.83 -13.13 -9.61
C ILE A 56 -11.50 -14.51 -9.82
N ASN A 57 -10.90 -15.58 -9.30
CA ASN A 57 -11.52 -16.91 -9.35
C ASN A 57 -12.87 -16.96 -8.63
N LEU A 58 -12.99 -16.33 -7.45
CA LEU A 58 -14.26 -16.22 -6.72
C LEU A 58 -15.29 -15.41 -7.50
N PHE A 59 -14.88 -14.31 -8.14
CA PHE A 59 -15.73 -13.49 -9.00
C PHE A 59 -16.24 -14.29 -10.21
N ASN A 60 -15.35 -14.98 -10.93
CA ASN A 60 -15.70 -15.82 -12.09
C ASN A 60 -16.64 -16.99 -11.72
N GLN A 61 -16.61 -17.43 -10.46
CA GLN A 61 -17.54 -18.42 -9.91
C GLN A 61 -18.87 -17.82 -9.44
N ASN A 62 -19.11 -16.53 -9.67
CA ASN A 62 -20.27 -15.76 -9.19
C ASN A 62 -20.45 -15.79 -7.66
N LYS A 63 -19.34 -15.91 -6.90
CA LYS A 63 -19.40 -15.95 -5.42
C LYS A 63 -19.31 -14.57 -4.77
N VAL A 64 -18.78 -13.58 -5.51
CA VAL A 64 -18.58 -12.21 -5.03
C VAL A 64 -18.82 -11.24 -6.18
N SER A 65 -19.25 -10.02 -5.87
CA SER A 65 -19.31 -8.88 -6.77
C SER A 65 -18.64 -7.68 -6.09
N PHE A 66 -17.88 -6.91 -6.86
CA PHE A 66 -17.14 -5.73 -6.43
C PHE A 66 -17.83 -4.43 -6.88
N LYS A 67 -18.98 -4.51 -7.54
CA LYS A 67 -19.71 -3.35 -8.09
C LYS A 67 -19.92 -2.19 -7.12
N ASN A 68 -20.20 -2.51 -5.86
CA ASN A 68 -20.47 -1.53 -4.79
C ASN A 68 -19.29 -1.33 -3.83
N VAL A 69 -18.19 -2.07 -4.03
CA VAL A 69 -16.99 -1.99 -3.20
C VAL A 69 -16.26 -0.69 -3.51
N THR A 70 -15.74 -0.05 -2.46
CA THR A 70 -14.79 1.07 -2.57
C THR A 70 -13.39 0.61 -2.21
N THR A 71 -12.37 1.03 -2.95
CA THR A 71 -10.98 0.64 -2.70
C THR A 71 -10.07 1.84 -2.51
N PHE A 72 -9.14 1.72 -1.57
CA PHE A 72 -8.03 2.65 -1.36
C PHE A 72 -6.71 1.91 -1.47
N ASN A 73 -5.82 2.35 -2.35
CA ASN A 73 -4.47 1.83 -2.45
C ASN A 73 -3.53 2.52 -1.45
N LEU A 74 -2.53 1.79 -0.93
CA LEU A 74 -1.63 2.30 0.11
C LEU A 74 -0.71 3.42 -0.40
N ASP A 75 -0.25 3.32 -1.63
CA ASP A 75 0.85 4.13 -2.14
C ASP A 75 0.76 4.34 -3.66
N GLU A 76 1.50 5.34 -4.14
CA GLU A 76 1.78 5.57 -5.55
C GLU A 76 3.11 6.32 -5.70
N TYR A 77 3.83 6.05 -6.80
CA TYR A 77 5.09 6.72 -7.10
C TYR A 77 4.89 8.18 -7.48
N ILE A 78 5.93 8.99 -7.23
CA ILE A 78 6.02 10.37 -7.67
C ILE A 78 7.06 10.49 -8.78
N GLY A 79 6.81 11.42 -9.72
CA GLY A 79 7.71 11.73 -10.83
C GLY A 79 7.56 10.83 -12.05
N LEU A 80 6.53 9.98 -12.10
CA LEU A 80 6.18 9.22 -13.30
C LEU A 80 5.31 10.08 -14.22
N SER A 81 5.73 10.20 -15.48
CA SER A 81 4.96 10.90 -16.50
C SER A 81 3.81 10.02 -17.03
N GLU A 82 2.89 10.60 -17.82
CA GLU A 82 1.89 9.80 -18.54
C GLU A 82 2.53 8.73 -19.44
N ALA A 83 3.69 9.02 -20.04
CA ALA A 83 4.45 8.05 -20.84
C ALA A 83 4.98 6.87 -20.01
N ASP A 84 5.13 7.06 -18.69
CA ASP A 84 5.56 6.03 -17.75
C ASP A 84 4.40 5.32 -17.04
N TYR A 85 3.15 5.51 -17.50
CA TYR A 85 1.95 4.95 -16.87
C TYR A 85 2.07 3.44 -16.57
N ALA A 86 2.73 2.68 -17.46
CA ALA A 86 2.98 1.25 -17.29
C ALA A 86 3.71 0.89 -15.98
N ASN A 87 4.44 1.83 -15.40
CA ASN A 87 5.22 1.65 -14.17
C ASN A 87 4.48 2.12 -12.91
N THR A 88 3.26 2.65 -13.04
CA THR A 88 2.44 3.13 -11.91
C THR A 88 1.77 1.99 -11.17
N TYR A 89 1.45 2.20 -9.89
CA TYR A 89 0.63 1.28 -9.12
C TYR A 89 -0.83 1.25 -9.59
N ARG A 90 -1.32 2.33 -10.19
CA ARG A 90 -2.59 2.32 -10.95
C ARG A 90 -2.60 1.27 -12.05
N CYS A 91 -1.58 1.27 -12.91
CA CYS A 91 -1.47 0.28 -13.99
C CYS A 91 -1.26 -1.14 -13.44
N PHE A 92 -0.45 -1.30 -12.39
CA PHE A 92 -0.31 -2.58 -11.69
C PHE A 92 -1.67 -3.14 -11.25
N MET A 93 -2.48 -2.35 -10.55
CA MET A 93 -3.77 -2.82 -10.05
C MET A 93 -4.77 -3.10 -11.16
N LYS A 94 -4.75 -2.29 -12.22
CA LYS A 94 -5.54 -2.53 -13.44
C LYS A 94 -5.23 -3.91 -14.02
N ASN A 95 -3.95 -4.19 -14.24
CA ASN A 95 -3.45 -5.42 -14.88
C ASN A 95 -3.50 -6.67 -14.00
N ASN A 96 -3.61 -6.52 -12.68
CA ASN A 96 -3.63 -7.65 -11.76
C ASN A 96 -5.00 -7.91 -11.12
N PHE A 97 -5.92 -6.94 -11.16
CA PHE A 97 -7.19 -7.06 -10.46
C PHE A 97 -8.35 -6.32 -11.11
N PHE A 98 -8.29 -5.00 -11.26
CA PHE A 98 -9.48 -4.19 -11.55
C PHE A 98 -10.11 -4.46 -12.93
N ASP A 99 -9.33 -4.83 -13.95
CA ASP A 99 -9.87 -5.19 -15.27
C ASP A 99 -10.59 -6.54 -15.30
N PHE A 100 -10.46 -7.35 -14.25
CA PHE A 100 -10.95 -8.73 -14.20
C PHE A 100 -12.18 -8.91 -13.30
N VAL A 101 -12.69 -7.82 -12.72
CA VAL A 101 -13.84 -7.82 -11.82
C VAL A 101 -14.80 -6.67 -12.15
N ASP A 102 -16.02 -6.72 -11.63
CA ASP A 102 -17.09 -5.76 -11.92
C ASP A 102 -17.03 -4.47 -11.05
N ILE A 103 -15.85 -4.07 -10.58
CA ILE A 103 -15.69 -2.88 -9.74
C ILE A 103 -16.01 -1.60 -10.54
N ASN A 104 -16.72 -0.65 -9.93
CA ASN A 104 -16.98 0.64 -10.54
C ASN A 104 -15.70 1.52 -10.48
N PRO A 105 -15.18 2.04 -11.61
CA PRO A 105 -14.01 2.92 -11.60
C PRO A 105 -14.13 4.14 -10.67
N SER A 106 -15.34 4.68 -10.47
CA SER A 106 -15.56 5.81 -9.54
C SER A 106 -15.34 5.48 -8.06
N ASN A 107 -15.19 4.19 -7.74
CA ASN A 107 -14.96 3.69 -6.39
C ASN A 107 -13.50 3.29 -6.14
N ILE A 108 -12.60 3.57 -7.09
CA ILE A 108 -11.18 3.24 -7.00
C ILE A 108 -10.38 4.50 -6.67
N TYR A 109 -9.69 4.47 -5.52
CA TYR A 109 -8.89 5.59 -5.05
C TYR A 109 -7.44 5.19 -4.83
N PHE A 110 -6.54 6.09 -5.21
CA PHE A 110 -5.10 6.02 -4.97
C PHE A 110 -4.65 7.35 -4.38
N PRO A 111 -3.55 7.37 -3.61
CA PRO A 111 -2.91 8.62 -3.25
C PRO A 111 -2.54 9.40 -4.51
N ALA A 112 -2.42 10.72 -4.37
CA ALA A 112 -2.13 11.57 -5.50
C ALA A 112 -0.78 11.20 -6.13
N SER A 113 -0.78 11.10 -7.46
CA SER A 113 0.43 10.84 -8.26
C SER A 113 0.72 12.07 -9.09
N TYR A 114 1.83 12.71 -8.78
CA TYR A 114 2.23 13.94 -9.44
C TYR A 114 3.55 13.74 -10.16
N THR A 115 3.72 14.44 -11.27
CA THR A 115 5.01 14.56 -11.94
C THR A 115 5.97 15.47 -11.16
N ASP A 116 5.46 16.40 -10.35
CA ASP A 116 6.23 17.35 -9.54
C ASP A 116 5.84 17.30 -8.06
N PRO A 117 6.75 16.89 -7.13
CA PRO A 117 6.51 16.81 -5.70
C PRO A 117 6.09 18.12 -5.01
N GLU A 118 6.49 19.29 -5.52
CA GLU A 118 6.29 20.57 -4.82
C GLU A 118 4.82 21.03 -4.83
N ASN A 119 4.02 20.56 -5.79
CA ASN A 119 2.61 20.89 -5.91
C ASN A 119 1.67 19.96 -5.10
N CYS A 120 2.22 19.00 -4.35
CA CYS A 120 1.46 17.87 -3.81
C CYS A 120 0.98 17.98 -2.35
N VAL A 121 1.50 18.93 -1.57
CA VAL A 121 1.37 18.89 -0.10
C VAL A 121 -0.09 19.01 0.38
N ALA A 122 -0.94 19.73 -0.36
CA ALA A 122 -2.36 19.85 -0.04
C ALA A 122 -3.14 18.53 -0.21
N ASP A 123 -2.67 17.62 -1.06
CA ASP A 123 -3.43 16.43 -1.47
C ASP A 123 -3.34 15.25 -0.51
N TYR A 124 -2.31 15.18 0.32
CA TYR A 124 -2.17 14.06 1.25
C TYR A 124 -3.27 14.06 2.32
N THR A 125 -3.63 15.26 2.79
CA THR A 125 -4.75 15.44 3.74
C THR A 125 -6.10 15.14 3.07
N VAL A 126 -6.25 15.45 1.78
CA VAL A 126 -7.47 15.13 1.01
C VAL A 126 -7.69 13.62 0.96
N TYR A 127 -6.63 12.84 0.72
CA TYR A 127 -6.73 11.38 0.68
C TYR A 127 -7.19 10.79 2.03
N ASP A 128 -6.60 11.25 3.13
CA ASP A 128 -6.98 10.85 4.49
C ASP A 128 -8.41 11.27 4.86
N ASN A 129 -8.84 12.48 4.46
CA ASN A 129 -10.20 12.96 4.66
C ASN A 129 -11.20 12.14 3.86
N LEU A 130 -10.84 11.74 2.64
CA LEU A 130 -11.68 10.87 1.81
C LEU A 130 -11.85 9.50 2.47
N ILE A 131 -10.78 8.88 2.99
CA ILE A 131 -10.86 7.63 3.76
C ILE A 131 -11.79 7.81 4.97
N ALA A 132 -11.65 8.89 5.72
CA ALA A 132 -12.50 9.19 6.87
C ALA A 132 -13.97 9.39 6.47
N SER A 133 -14.24 10.07 5.35
CA SER A 133 -15.60 10.30 4.82
C SER A 133 -16.32 9.00 4.43
N LYS A 134 -15.55 7.94 4.13
CA LYS A 134 -16.05 6.59 3.85
C LYS A 134 -16.15 5.73 5.12
N ASN A 135 -16.02 6.33 6.31
CA ASN A 135 -16.01 5.64 7.60
C ASN A 135 -14.86 4.61 7.72
N TYR A 136 -13.68 4.99 7.20
CA TYR A 136 -12.45 4.19 7.18
C TYR A 136 -12.57 2.85 6.45
N MET A 137 -11.43 2.18 6.24
CA MET A 137 -11.40 0.87 5.59
C MET A 137 -11.98 -0.20 6.51
N ASP A 138 -12.95 -0.98 6.03
CA ASP A 138 -13.50 -2.13 6.74
C ASP A 138 -12.48 -3.28 6.83
N LEU A 139 -11.67 -3.44 5.79
CA LEU A 139 -10.61 -4.44 5.71
C LEU A 139 -9.46 -3.91 4.86
N LEU A 140 -8.27 -3.83 5.45
CA LEU A 140 -7.02 -3.43 4.79
C LEU A 140 -6.11 -4.65 4.66
N ILE A 141 -5.74 -5.00 3.43
CA ILE A 141 -4.69 -5.99 3.17
C ILE A 141 -3.34 -5.26 3.17
N LEU A 142 -2.35 -5.77 3.87
CA LEU A 142 -1.00 -5.20 3.94
C LEU A 142 0.05 -6.20 3.49
N GLY A 143 0.98 -5.77 2.65
CA GLY A 143 2.25 -6.46 2.46
C GLY A 143 3.28 -6.04 3.53
N VAL A 144 4.44 -6.71 3.53
CA VAL A 144 5.59 -6.31 4.35
C VAL A 144 6.90 -6.39 3.55
N GLY A 145 7.74 -5.38 3.70
CA GLY A 145 9.12 -5.35 3.21
C GLY A 145 10.06 -6.29 3.98
N GLU A 146 11.22 -6.61 3.42
CA GLU A 146 12.23 -7.43 4.11
C GLU A 146 12.77 -6.74 5.38
N ASN A 147 12.84 -5.41 5.36
CA ASN A 147 13.22 -4.56 6.49
C ASN A 147 12.05 -4.24 7.43
N GLY A 148 10.85 -4.77 7.19
CA GLY A 148 9.67 -4.52 8.02
C GLY A 148 8.90 -3.24 7.71
N HIS A 149 9.16 -2.57 6.58
CA HIS A 149 8.26 -1.51 6.11
C HIS A 149 6.86 -2.07 5.78
N ILE A 150 5.84 -1.23 5.94
CA ILE A 150 4.46 -1.48 5.46
C ILE A 150 4.03 -0.26 4.63
N GLY A 151 3.48 -0.48 3.43
CA GLY A 151 3.47 0.56 2.40
C GLY A 151 4.91 1.03 2.10
N PHE A 152 5.13 2.33 1.98
CA PHE A 152 6.47 2.93 1.97
C PHE A 152 6.86 3.60 3.31
N ASN A 153 6.25 3.18 4.42
CA ASN A 153 6.69 3.59 5.76
C ASN A 153 7.99 2.87 6.10
N GLU A 154 9.12 3.49 5.74
CA GLU A 154 10.48 3.00 5.97
C GLU A 154 10.89 3.11 7.45
N PRO A 155 12.00 2.47 7.88
CA PRO A 155 12.52 2.62 9.23
C PRO A 155 12.60 4.10 9.67
N PHE A 156 12.24 4.35 10.93
CA PHE A 156 12.12 5.66 11.57
C PHE A 156 10.91 6.51 11.17
N THR A 157 9.94 5.93 10.45
CA THR A 157 8.63 6.59 10.24
C THR A 157 7.90 6.79 11.56
N ASP A 158 7.34 7.99 11.77
CA ASP A 158 6.53 8.32 12.96
C ASP A 158 5.26 7.44 13.01
N ILE A 159 4.95 6.88 14.18
CA ILE A 159 3.72 6.11 14.41
C ILE A 159 2.45 6.94 14.19
N ASN A 160 2.54 8.26 14.39
CA ASN A 160 1.43 9.19 14.17
C ASN A 160 1.37 9.71 12.73
N SER A 161 2.25 9.23 11.84
CA SER A 161 2.27 9.66 10.44
C SER A 161 0.91 9.43 9.77
N ARG A 162 0.43 10.48 9.12
CA ARG A 162 -0.69 10.49 8.19
C ARG A 162 -0.19 10.21 6.77
N THR A 163 -1.06 10.21 5.77
CA THR A 163 -0.60 10.09 4.37
C THR A 163 0.44 11.17 4.08
N HIS A 164 1.59 10.79 3.49
CA HIS A 164 2.72 11.70 3.30
C HIS A 164 3.61 11.30 2.12
N LEU A 165 4.41 12.27 1.66
CA LEU A 165 5.53 12.05 0.75
C LEU A 165 6.69 11.40 1.50
N THR A 166 7.29 10.37 0.91
CA THR A 166 8.47 9.71 1.45
C THR A 166 9.51 9.48 0.36
N SER A 167 10.79 9.51 0.78
CA SER A 167 11.91 9.11 -0.06
C SER A 167 12.14 7.61 0.09
N LEU A 168 12.30 6.93 -1.03
CA LEU A 168 12.54 5.49 -1.04
C LEU A 168 13.98 5.19 -0.65
N THR A 169 14.18 4.17 0.17
CA THR A 169 15.54 3.71 0.51
C THR A 169 16.21 3.08 -0.72
N GLU A 170 17.55 3.08 -0.76
CA GLU A 170 18.30 2.40 -1.84
C GLU A 170 17.91 0.93 -2.01
N ASN A 171 17.62 0.25 -0.90
CA ASN A 171 17.17 -1.14 -0.91
C ASN A 171 15.78 -1.28 -1.55
N THR A 172 14.85 -0.38 -1.23
CA THR A 172 13.52 -0.34 -1.85
C THR A 172 13.61 -0.02 -3.35
N ILE A 173 14.44 0.95 -3.74
CA ILE A 173 14.69 1.29 -5.14
C ILE A 173 15.23 0.06 -5.89
N ARG A 174 16.23 -0.64 -5.33
CA ARG A 174 16.81 -1.85 -5.92
C ARG A 174 15.82 -3.01 -6.02
N ASN A 175 14.99 -3.19 -4.99
CA ASN A 175 13.99 -4.26 -4.98
C ASN A 175 12.85 -3.96 -5.97
N ASN A 176 12.51 -2.69 -6.17
CA ASN A 176 11.40 -2.31 -7.04
C ASN A 176 11.83 -2.10 -8.49
N SER A 177 13.11 -1.86 -8.77
CA SER A 177 13.62 -1.64 -10.13
C SER A 177 13.37 -2.82 -11.07
N GLN A 178 13.23 -4.04 -10.55
CA GLN A 178 12.86 -5.21 -11.36
C GLN A 178 11.46 -5.09 -11.99
N TYR A 179 10.59 -4.24 -11.42
CA TYR A 179 9.23 -3.99 -11.90
C TYR A 179 9.13 -2.74 -12.78
N ILE A 180 10.22 -2.00 -12.95
CA ILE A 180 10.27 -0.79 -13.77
C ILE A 180 10.83 -1.15 -15.15
N ALA A 181 10.22 -0.62 -16.20
CA ALA A 181 10.69 -0.82 -17.57
C ALA A 181 12.17 -0.40 -17.70
N PRO A 182 13.02 -1.13 -18.46
CA PRO A 182 14.46 -0.87 -18.54
C PRO A 182 14.87 0.55 -18.96
N ASN A 183 13.99 1.27 -19.65
CA ASN A 183 14.23 2.63 -20.15
C ASN A 183 13.57 3.73 -19.29
N THR A 184 12.90 3.36 -18.20
CA THR A 184 12.29 4.32 -17.26
C THR A 184 13.19 4.48 -16.05
N LYS A 185 13.39 5.71 -15.59
CA LYS A 185 14.11 6.00 -14.35
C LYS A 185 13.28 5.45 -13.18
N THR A 186 13.88 4.57 -12.37
CA THR A 186 13.24 4.08 -11.14
C THR A 186 12.85 5.26 -10.25
N PRO A 187 11.58 5.36 -9.82
CA PRO A 187 11.15 6.38 -8.88
C PRO A 187 11.97 6.34 -7.59
N VAL A 188 12.24 7.51 -7.03
CA VAL A 188 12.98 7.68 -5.77
C VAL A 188 12.10 8.24 -4.65
N GLN A 189 10.85 8.58 -4.96
CA GLN A 189 9.86 9.10 -4.03
C GLN A 189 8.50 8.47 -4.30
N ALA A 190 7.68 8.42 -3.26
CA ALA A 190 6.30 7.96 -3.33
C ALA A 190 5.44 8.70 -2.32
N VAL A 191 4.14 8.73 -2.57
CA VAL A 191 3.14 9.05 -1.55
C VAL A 191 2.67 7.74 -0.95
N THR A 192 2.54 7.70 0.37
CA THR A 192 2.09 6.49 1.09
C THR A 192 1.16 6.85 2.24
N MET A 193 0.19 5.98 2.51
CA MET A 193 -0.56 5.99 3.75
C MET A 193 0.41 5.89 4.93
N GLY A 194 0.33 6.84 5.86
CA GLY A 194 1.12 6.78 7.08
C GLY A 194 0.66 5.66 8.03
N LEU A 195 1.46 5.39 9.05
CA LEU A 195 1.18 4.36 10.06
C LEU A 195 -0.17 4.61 10.77
N SER A 196 -0.50 5.87 11.09
CA SER A 196 -1.79 6.22 11.70
C SER A 196 -2.97 6.01 10.75
N THR A 197 -2.79 6.30 9.45
CA THR A 197 -3.81 6.03 8.42
C THR A 197 -4.06 4.52 8.29
N ILE A 198 -3.00 3.71 8.24
CA ILE A 198 -3.09 2.24 8.22
C ILE A 198 -3.82 1.72 9.46
N LEU A 199 -3.42 2.18 10.65
CA LEU A 199 -3.99 1.72 11.93
C LEU A 199 -5.45 2.16 12.14
N SER A 200 -5.96 3.11 11.36
CA SER A 200 -7.38 3.51 11.39
C SER A 200 -8.33 2.51 10.71
N ALA A 201 -7.80 1.53 9.97
CA ALA A 201 -8.61 0.47 9.39
C ALA A 201 -9.27 -0.41 10.48
N LYS A 202 -10.53 -0.80 10.26
CA LYS A 202 -11.31 -1.60 11.23
C LYS A 202 -10.73 -3.00 11.38
N LYS A 203 -10.23 -3.59 10.30
CA LYS A 203 -9.52 -4.87 10.27
C LYS A 203 -8.31 -4.78 9.37
N ILE A 204 -7.22 -5.41 9.76
CA ILE A 204 -5.98 -5.47 8.99
C ILE A 204 -5.60 -6.94 8.79
N VAL A 205 -5.33 -7.30 7.55
CA VAL A 205 -4.78 -8.61 7.16
C VAL A 205 -3.40 -8.39 6.57
N LEU A 206 -2.36 -8.66 7.35
CA LEU A 206 -0.99 -8.61 6.85
C LEU A 206 -0.62 -9.95 6.21
N ILE A 207 -0.18 -9.92 4.96
CA ILE A 207 0.30 -11.08 4.20
C ILE A 207 1.81 -11.03 4.06
N ALA A 208 2.46 -12.17 4.31
CA ALA A 208 3.91 -12.30 4.20
C ALA A 208 4.27 -13.67 3.66
N PHE A 209 4.76 -13.71 2.43
CA PHE A 209 5.05 -14.95 1.70
C PHE A 209 6.54 -15.09 1.35
N GLY A 210 7.10 -16.26 1.64
CA GLY A 210 8.47 -16.66 1.34
C GLY A 210 9.49 -16.30 2.42
N ALA A 211 10.63 -17.00 2.39
CA ALA A 211 11.70 -16.90 3.40
C ALA A 211 12.26 -15.48 3.60
N LYS A 212 12.26 -14.65 2.55
CA LYS A 212 12.71 -13.25 2.59
C LYS A 212 11.95 -12.41 3.63
N LYS A 213 10.73 -12.80 4.01
CA LYS A 213 9.89 -12.08 4.99
C LYS A 213 10.12 -12.54 6.43
N ALA A 214 10.93 -13.57 6.65
CA ALA A 214 11.05 -14.22 7.96
C ALA A 214 11.65 -13.32 9.05
N ALA A 215 12.63 -12.49 8.71
CA ALA A 215 13.24 -11.56 9.65
C ALA A 215 12.22 -10.53 10.17
N ALA A 216 11.48 -9.89 9.26
CA ALA A 216 10.44 -8.91 9.60
C ALA A 216 9.32 -9.52 10.45
N LEU A 217 8.82 -10.71 10.09
CA LEU A 217 7.81 -11.40 10.89
C LEU A 217 8.33 -11.80 12.28
N SER A 218 9.57 -12.28 12.37
CA SER A 218 10.21 -12.58 13.66
C SER A 218 10.26 -11.35 14.55
N LYS A 219 10.62 -10.18 13.98
CA LYS A 219 10.64 -8.91 14.70
C LYS A 219 9.26 -8.54 15.24
N LEU A 220 8.21 -8.57 14.42
CA LEU A 220 6.83 -8.33 14.89
C LEU A 220 6.42 -9.32 15.99
N PHE A 221 6.69 -10.62 15.80
CA PHE A 221 6.24 -11.66 16.72
C PHE A 221 6.85 -11.52 18.12
N PHE A 222 8.12 -11.15 18.20
CA PHE A 222 8.86 -11.04 19.46
C PHE A 222 8.89 -9.63 20.06
N ALA A 223 8.41 -8.62 19.33
CA ALA A 223 8.37 -7.27 19.84
C ALA A 223 7.50 -7.15 21.10
N ARG A 224 7.75 -6.09 21.86
CA ARG A 224 7.03 -5.76 23.10
C ARG A 224 6.40 -4.37 23.05
N GLU A 225 6.99 -3.50 22.26
CA GLU A 225 6.55 -2.14 21.99
C GLU A 225 6.80 -1.82 20.51
N PHE A 226 6.36 -0.64 20.09
CA PHE A 226 6.69 -0.14 18.77
C PHE A 226 8.21 0.13 18.67
N ASP A 227 8.84 -0.50 17.70
CA ASP A 227 10.24 -0.31 17.32
C ASP A 227 10.27 0.47 16.00
N GLN A 228 10.76 1.70 16.05
CA GLN A 228 10.83 2.58 14.88
C GLN A 228 11.73 2.01 13.78
N GLU A 229 12.72 1.17 14.10
CA GLU A 229 13.53 0.50 13.08
C GLU A 229 12.72 -0.52 12.27
N PHE A 230 11.61 -1.01 12.81
CA PHE A 230 10.72 -2.00 12.19
C PHE A 230 9.26 -1.51 12.21
N PRO A 231 8.84 -0.68 11.24
CA PRO A 231 7.50 -0.08 11.20
C PRO A 231 6.34 -1.07 11.33
N ILE A 232 6.50 -2.31 10.85
CA ILE A 232 5.56 -3.42 11.06
C ILE A 232 5.17 -3.63 12.54
N THR A 233 6.06 -3.33 13.49
CA THR A 233 5.79 -3.47 14.93
C THR A 233 4.73 -2.50 15.46
N SER A 234 4.35 -1.48 14.67
CA SER A 234 3.20 -0.61 14.98
C SER A 234 1.89 -1.41 15.11
N LEU A 235 1.81 -2.59 14.51
CA LEU A 235 0.64 -3.47 14.55
C LEU A 235 0.51 -4.27 15.86
N ILE A 236 1.51 -4.24 16.75
CA ILE A 236 1.64 -5.23 17.83
C ILE A 236 0.54 -5.21 18.90
N ASN A 237 -0.09 -4.05 19.11
CA ASN A 237 -1.12 -3.86 20.13
C ASN A 237 -2.54 -3.75 19.55
N ASN A 238 -2.75 -4.23 18.31
CA ASN A 238 -4.04 -4.12 17.63
C ASN A 238 -4.74 -5.50 17.54
N PRO A 239 -5.92 -5.69 18.19
CA PRO A 239 -6.67 -6.96 18.17
C PRO A 239 -7.19 -7.31 16.78
N ASN A 240 -7.39 -6.30 15.93
CA ASN A 240 -8.02 -6.45 14.63
C ASN A 240 -7.01 -6.76 13.52
N VAL A 241 -5.75 -7.03 13.90
CA VAL A 241 -4.70 -7.48 12.99
C VAL A 241 -4.64 -9.00 12.95
N THR A 242 -4.72 -9.56 11.76
CA THR A 242 -4.39 -10.96 11.48
C THR A 242 -3.19 -11.02 10.53
N ILE A 243 -2.15 -11.73 10.96
CA ILE A 243 -0.97 -12.03 10.16
C ILE A 243 -1.18 -13.39 9.50
N ILE A 244 -1.07 -13.43 8.18
CA ILE A 244 -1.18 -14.65 7.37
C ILE A 244 0.14 -14.85 6.64
N CYS A 245 0.78 -15.98 6.87
CA CYS A 245 2.05 -16.31 6.24
C CYS A 245 2.15 -17.79 5.87
N ASP A 246 3.08 -18.10 4.98
CA ASP A 246 3.46 -19.48 4.69
C ASP A 246 4.57 -19.95 5.66
N LYS A 247 4.90 -21.24 5.57
CA LYS A 247 5.91 -21.87 6.43
C LYS A 247 7.29 -21.21 6.33
N ASP A 248 7.70 -20.79 5.13
CA ASP A 248 9.04 -20.24 4.93
C ASP A 248 9.17 -18.84 5.54
N ALA A 249 8.13 -18.00 5.38
CA ALA A 249 8.05 -16.73 6.08
C ALA A 249 7.99 -16.91 7.62
N ALA A 250 7.42 -18.00 8.13
CA ALA A 250 7.39 -18.28 9.56
C ALA A 250 8.70 -18.91 10.11
N SER A 251 9.67 -19.24 9.27
CA SER A 251 10.86 -20.03 9.63
C SER A 251 11.67 -19.44 10.79
N ALA A 252 11.92 -18.12 10.80
CA ALA A 252 12.68 -17.44 11.85
C ALA A 252 11.92 -17.31 13.18
N ILE A 253 10.60 -17.46 13.18
CA ILE A 253 9.79 -17.59 14.40
C ILE A 253 9.90 -19.01 14.94
N MET A 254 9.82 -20.01 14.04
CA MET A 254 9.88 -21.42 14.41
C MET A 254 11.26 -21.84 14.91
N SER A 255 12.35 -21.36 14.30
CA SER A 255 13.73 -21.70 14.69
C SER A 255 14.07 -21.21 16.09
N LYS A 256 13.67 -19.97 16.44
CA LYS A 256 13.89 -19.39 17.79
C LYS A 256 13.09 -20.09 18.90
N ARG A 257 12.22 -21.06 18.59
CA ARG A 257 11.53 -21.90 19.57
C ARG A 257 12.35 -23.12 20.02
N ILE A 258 13.40 -23.46 19.28
CA ILE A 258 14.24 -24.63 19.51
C ILE A 258 15.66 -24.11 19.71
N ASP A 259 16.26 -24.32 20.88
CA ASP A 259 17.68 -23.95 21.05
C ASP A 259 18.58 -24.87 20.19
N HIS A 260 19.86 -24.50 20.03
CA HIS A 260 20.82 -25.24 19.20
C HIS A 260 21.01 -26.73 19.61
N ASN A 261 20.46 -27.15 20.76
CA ASN A 261 20.52 -28.51 21.29
C ASN A 261 19.17 -29.23 21.25
N GLY A 262 18.15 -28.68 20.59
CA GLY A 262 16.83 -29.30 20.49
C GLY A 262 15.97 -29.17 21.76
N GLN A 263 16.39 -28.36 22.75
CA GLN A 263 15.58 -28.10 23.94
C GLN A 263 14.66 -26.88 23.73
N LYS A 264 13.47 -26.95 24.35
CA LYS A 264 12.52 -25.84 24.38
C LYS A 264 13.08 -24.73 25.29
N MET A 265 13.10 -23.50 24.78
CA MET A 265 13.58 -22.31 25.50
C MET A 265 12.89 -22.10 26.87
N ASP A 266 13.57 -21.44 27.80
CA ASP A 266 13.26 -21.20 29.23
C ASP A 266 11.77 -20.94 29.59
N ASN A 267 11.35 -21.40 30.78
CA ASN A 267 9.97 -21.40 31.28
C ASN A 267 9.33 -20.00 31.40
N SER A 268 10.13 -18.96 31.60
CA SER A 268 9.66 -17.56 31.59
C SER A 268 9.27 -17.09 30.18
N TYR A 269 9.99 -17.55 29.16
CA TYR A 269 9.66 -17.35 27.74
C TYR A 269 8.45 -18.18 27.31
N GLN A 270 8.26 -19.38 27.86
CA GLN A 270 7.12 -20.26 27.53
C GLN A 270 5.77 -19.69 27.97
N GLN A 271 5.65 -19.07 29.15
CA GLN A 271 4.35 -18.60 29.65
C GLN A 271 3.72 -17.47 28.79
N GLN A 272 4.52 -16.56 28.24
CA GLN A 272 4.04 -15.47 27.37
C GLN A 272 4.03 -15.84 25.88
N THR A 273 4.97 -16.67 25.42
CA THR A 273 4.81 -17.28 24.08
C THR A 273 3.54 -18.11 24.02
N ASN A 274 3.11 -18.76 25.12
CA ASN A 274 1.83 -19.47 25.21
C ASN A 274 0.61 -18.53 25.01
N GLN A 275 0.69 -17.26 25.40
CA GLN A 275 -0.36 -16.27 25.11
C GLN A 275 -0.41 -15.90 23.60
N ASN A 276 0.73 -15.76 22.93
CA ASN A 276 0.81 -15.58 21.48
C ASN A 276 0.53 -16.87 20.69
N LEU A 277 0.74 -18.03 21.30
CA LEU A 277 0.54 -19.36 20.72
C LEU A 277 -0.94 -19.75 20.64
N ASN A 278 -1.79 -19.25 21.54
CA ASN A 278 -3.24 -19.40 21.41
C ASN A 278 -3.79 -18.77 20.11
N ASN A 279 -3.01 -17.87 19.51
CA ASN A 279 -3.30 -17.24 18.22
C ASN A 279 -2.70 -17.97 17.02
N PHE A 280 -1.85 -18.99 17.24
CA PHE A 280 -1.30 -19.87 16.21
C PHE A 280 -2.34 -20.94 15.87
N VAL A 281 -3.16 -20.68 14.85
CA VAL A 281 -4.08 -21.70 14.32
C VAL A 281 -3.45 -22.26 13.05
N ASN A 282 -3.20 -23.57 13.03
CA ASN A 282 -3.02 -24.31 11.79
C ASN A 282 -4.45 -24.65 11.31
N PRO A 283 -5.01 -23.93 10.33
CA PRO A 283 -6.33 -24.26 9.83
C PRO A 283 -6.27 -25.65 9.24
N ASN A 284 -7.08 -26.55 9.80
CA ASN A 284 -7.14 -27.93 9.39
C ASN A 284 -7.46 -27.97 7.89
N VAL A 285 -6.50 -28.40 7.07
CA VAL A 285 -6.63 -28.43 5.60
C VAL A 285 -7.73 -29.41 5.13
N ASN A 286 -8.32 -30.16 6.08
CA ASN A 286 -9.39 -31.12 5.91
C ASN A 286 -10.79 -30.61 6.35
N ASP A 287 -10.99 -29.29 6.51
CA ASP A 287 -12.33 -28.73 6.75
C ASP A 287 -13.27 -29.09 5.58
N PRO A 288 -14.40 -29.80 5.80
CA PRO A 288 -15.36 -30.14 4.75
C PRO A 288 -15.97 -28.92 4.06
N ASN A 289 -15.96 -27.74 4.70
CA ASN A 289 -16.36 -26.48 4.07
C ASN A 289 -15.30 -25.88 3.13
N MET A 290 -14.08 -26.42 3.11
CA MET A 290 -13.08 -26.18 2.05
C MET A 290 -13.15 -27.22 0.91
N ASN A 291 -13.88 -28.33 1.09
CA ASN A 291 -13.81 -29.50 0.20
C ASN A 291 -15.14 -29.87 -0.51
N ASN A 292 -16.22 -29.12 -0.32
CA ASN A 292 -17.50 -29.41 -0.99
C ASN A 292 -17.69 -28.58 -2.26
N ASN A 293 -17.07 -29.02 -3.36
CA ASN A 293 -17.81 -29.21 -4.63
C ASN A 293 -17.03 -30.10 -5.61
N THR A 294 -16.89 -31.39 -5.28
CA THR A 294 -16.55 -32.41 -6.27
C THR A 294 -17.77 -33.28 -6.50
N ASN A 295 -18.58 -32.90 -7.49
CA ASN A 295 -19.37 -33.88 -8.24
C ASN A 295 -18.74 -34.05 -9.61
N ASN A 296 -17.91 -35.10 -9.68
CA ASN A 296 -17.65 -35.99 -10.81
C ASN A 296 -18.04 -35.48 -12.21
N ASN A 297 -17.06 -34.94 -12.95
CA ASN A 297 -16.72 -35.46 -14.28
C ASN A 297 -15.40 -34.83 -14.79
N PHE A 298 -14.26 -35.44 -14.46
CA PHE A 298 -13.03 -35.30 -15.26
C PHE A 298 -12.29 -36.64 -15.24
N GLY A 299 -12.90 -37.62 -15.89
CA GLY A 299 -12.17 -38.75 -16.46
C GLY A 299 -11.82 -38.39 -17.90
N GLN A 300 -10.55 -38.62 -18.26
CA GLN A 300 -9.91 -38.30 -19.54
C GLN A 300 -9.47 -36.84 -19.68
N TYR A 301 -8.23 -36.56 -19.26
CA TYR A 301 -7.16 -36.05 -20.12
C TYR A 301 -5.84 -36.08 -19.31
N ASP A 302 -5.43 -37.28 -18.88
CA ASP A 302 -4.05 -37.56 -18.45
C ASP A 302 -3.40 -38.44 -19.50
N GLN A 303 -2.81 -37.80 -20.51
CA GLN A 303 -1.72 -38.33 -21.31
C GLN A 303 -1.23 -37.16 -22.17
N TYR A 304 -0.25 -36.40 -21.68
CA TYR A 304 0.94 -35.97 -22.42
C TYR A 304 1.85 -35.16 -21.50
N ASN A 305 3.13 -35.54 -21.49
CA ASN A 305 4.30 -34.90 -20.88
C ASN A 305 4.48 -34.98 -19.35
N ASN A 306 4.95 -36.16 -18.95
CA ASN A 306 5.77 -36.35 -17.76
C ASN A 306 7.25 -36.14 -18.16
N GLN A 307 7.78 -34.92 -17.97
CA GLN A 307 9.23 -34.68 -17.87
C GLN A 307 9.49 -33.55 -16.85
N ASN A 308 10.09 -33.94 -15.71
CA ASN A 308 10.86 -33.15 -14.75
C ASN A 308 10.59 -31.64 -14.66
N LEU A 309 9.74 -31.23 -13.70
CA LEU A 309 9.75 -29.88 -13.16
C LEU A 309 10.46 -29.89 -11.80
N GLN A 310 11.76 -29.59 -11.85
CA GLN A 310 12.53 -29.13 -10.71
C GLN A 310 12.06 -27.70 -10.40
N TYR A 311 11.50 -27.48 -9.21
CA TYR A 311 11.16 -26.14 -8.73
C TYR A 311 12.47 -25.37 -8.51
N ASN A 312 12.76 -24.42 -9.40
CA ASN A 312 13.82 -23.43 -9.27
C ASN A 312 13.15 -22.05 -9.13
N ASP A 313 13.20 -21.47 -7.93
CA ASP A 313 12.76 -20.11 -7.59
C ASP A 313 13.72 -19.04 -8.17
N GLY A 314 13.93 -19.07 -9.49
CA GLY A 314 14.96 -18.25 -10.13
C GLY A 314 14.62 -17.67 -11.50
N ASN A 315 13.38 -17.75 -11.99
CA ASN A 315 12.97 -17.14 -13.26
C ASN A 315 11.46 -16.85 -13.30
N PHE A 316 11.02 -15.88 -12.51
CA PHE A 316 9.76 -15.14 -12.78
C PHE A 316 10.07 -13.75 -13.37
N ASP A 317 11.20 -13.64 -14.08
CA ASP A 317 11.59 -12.49 -14.87
C ASP A 317 11.63 -12.91 -16.34
N GLN A 318 11.09 -12.07 -17.21
CA GLN A 318 10.94 -12.23 -18.66
C GLN A 318 9.65 -12.94 -19.13
N GLY A 319 8.55 -12.23 -18.92
CA GLY A 319 7.28 -12.43 -19.63
C GLY A 319 6.49 -11.13 -19.81
N TYR A 320 7.16 -9.97 -19.81
CA TYR A 320 6.55 -8.67 -20.06
C TYR A 320 7.31 -7.97 -21.17
N ASN A 321 7.04 -8.37 -22.41
CA ASN A 321 7.29 -7.57 -23.59
C ASN A 321 6.63 -8.26 -24.78
N ASN A 322 5.39 -7.86 -25.04
CA ASN A 322 4.80 -7.66 -26.36
C ASN A 322 3.28 -7.70 -26.21
N MET A 323 2.64 -6.52 -26.21
CA MET A 323 1.33 -6.37 -26.83
C MET A 323 1.01 -4.88 -27.05
N HIS A 324 0.95 -4.54 -28.34
CA HIS A 324 0.25 -3.46 -29.03
C HIS A 324 -0.05 -2.16 -28.29
N GLN A 325 0.66 -1.09 -28.69
CA GLN A 325 0.09 0.26 -28.74
C GLN A 325 -1.18 0.20 -29.59
N GLN A 326 -2.33 0.33 -28.93
CA GLN A 326 -3.54 0.86 -29.54
C GLN A 326 -3.81 2.19 -28.86
N ASP A 327 -4.04 3.22 -29.68
CA ASP A 327 -4.39 4.57 -29.23
C ASP A 327 -5.68 4.50 -28.41
N TYR A 328 -5.58 4.79 -27.11
CA TYR A 328 -6.74 4.93 -26.24
C TYR A 328 -6.86 6.39 -25.80
N ASN A 329 -7.88 7.07 -26.34
CA ASN A 329 -8.37 8.35 -25.84
C ASN A 329 -8.92 8.13 -24.42
N TYR A 330 -8.21 8.63 -23.41
CA TYR A 330 -8.64 8.61 -22.02
C TYR A 330 -9.34 9.92 -21.66
N ASN A 331 -10.59 9.83 -21.21
CA ASN A 331 -11.22 10.87 -20.40
C ASN A 331 -10.80 10.62 -18.94
N ASP A 332 -9.63 11.11 -18.57
CA ASP A 332 -9.25 11.22 -17.16
C ASP A 332 -10.09 12.32 -16.52
N GLN A 333 -10.94 11.94 -15.55
CA GLN A 333 -11.46 12.93 -14.61
C GLN A 333 -10.35 13.29 -13.64
N TYR A 334 -9.53 14.25 -14.05
CA TYR A 334 -8.75 15.07 -13.15
C TYR A 334 -9.72 15.73 -12.15
N TYR A 335 -9.55 15.44 -10.87
CA TYR A 335 -10.13 16.27 -9.82
C TYR A 335 -9.33 17.57 -9.79
N ASP A 336 -9.80 18.57 -10.53
CA ASP A 336 -9.31 19.95 -10.46
C ASP A 336 -10.04 20.67 -9.31
N PRO A 337 -9.34 21.04 -8.21
CA PRO A 337 -9.96 21.72 -7.09
C PRO A 337 -10.20 23.22 -7.33
N ASN A 338 -9.84 23.77 -8.50
CA ASN A 338 -10.02 25.18 -8.86
C ASN A 338 -11.15 25.43 -9.89
N GLY A 339 -12.15 24.55 -9.89
CA GLY A 339 -13.40 24.61 -10.65
C GLY A 339 -13.70 25.89 -11.44
N TYR A 340 -13.48 25.81 -12.75
CA TYR A 340 -14.35 26.47 -13.72
C TYR A 340 -14.64 25.49 -14.86
N ASN A 341 -15.70 24.70 -14.70
CA ASN A 341 -16.41 24.18 -15.87
C ASN A 341 -17.90 24.53 -15.73
N GLN A 342 -18.30 25.54 -16.49
CA GLN A 342 -19.69 25.92 -16.65
C GLN A 342 -20.41 24.86 -17.45
N ASN A 343 -21.19 24.03 -16.77
CA ASN A 343 -22.50 23.54 -17.19
C ASN A 343 -22.86 22.41 -16.24
N TYR A 344 -23.89 22.62 -15.43
CA TYR A 344 -25.08 21.77 -15.31
C TYR A 344 -25.95 22.38 -14.22
N GLY A 345 -27.16 22.77 -14.60
CA GLY A 345 -28.13 23.43 -13.74
C GLY A 345 -28.57 22.52 -12.60
N TYR A 346 -28.45 23.03 -11.37
CA TYR A 346 -29.10 22.48 -10.21
C TYR A 346 -30.62 22.73 -10.31
N GLN A 347 -31.40 21.68 -10.56
CA GLN A 347 -32.80 21.66 -10.14
C GLN A 347 -32.84 21.43 -8.63
N TYR A 348 -33.13 22.49 -7.89
CA TYR A 348 -33.49 22.43 -6.48
C TYR A 348 -34.98 22.06 -6.37
N ASP A 349 -35.28 20.87 -5.86
CA ASP A 349 -36.55 20.62 -5.18
C ASP A 349 -36.37 21.07 -3.72
N ASN A 350 -36.93 22.23 -3.37
CA ASN A 350 -37.12 22.65 -1.99
C ASN A 350 -38.61 22.94 -1.75
N ALA A 351 -39.25 22.04 -1.00
CA ALA A 351 -40.51 22.32 -0.33
C ALA A 351 -40.20 23.04 1.00
N TYR A 352 -40.77 24.23 1.15
CA TYR A 352 -41.17 24.93 2.38
C TYR A 352 -40.21 24.91 3.60
N ASP A 353 -39.71 26.08 4.00
CA ASP A 353 -40.40 26.89 5.03
C ASP A 353 -39.92 28.36 5.02
N GLN A 354 -40.81 29.27 5.40
CA GLN A 354 -40.71 30.71 5.27
C GLN A 354 -40.03 31.40 6.47
N ASN A 355 -39.63 32.64 6.20
CA ASN A 355 -39.37 33.76 7.13
C ASN A 355 -37.93 33.90 7.64
N TYR A 356 -37.18 34.86 7.06
CA TYR A 356 -36.95 36.14 7.73
C TYR A 356 -36.25 37.18 6.81
N ASP A 357 -36.90 38.33 6.80
CA ASP A 357 -36.66 39.69 6.32
C ASP A 357 -35.21 40.24 6.12
N ASN A 358 -35.05 40.91 4.96
CA ASN A 358 -34.30 42.14 4.63
C ASN A 358 -32.98 42.51 5.34
N SER A 359 -31.93 42.83 4.55
CA SER A 359 -31.60 44.23 4.23
C SER A 359 -30.29 44.46 3.43
N TYR A 360 -30.33 45.50 2.57
CA TYR A 360 -29.24 46.34 2.02
C TYR A 360 -28.22 45.82 0.98
N ASP A 361 -28.61 45.93 -0.29
CA ASP A 361 -28.13 46.85 -1.36
C ASP A 361 -26.70 47.49 -1.35
N GLN A 362 -26.17 47.57 -2.58
CA GLN A 362 -25.10 48.44 -3.15
C GLN A 362 -23.60 48.16 -2.89
N ASN A 363 -22.87 47.70 -3.92
CA ASN A 363 -22.26 48.60 -4.92
C ASN A 363 -21.52 47.85 -6.04
N GLN A 364 -21.80 48.25 -7.29
CA GLN A 364 -21.10 47.85 -8.50
C GLN A 364 -19.91 48.79 -8.81
N ALA A 365 -18.94 48.21 -9.50
CA ALA A 365 -18.13 48.78 -10.59
C ALA A 365 -17.21 49.98 -10.31
N TYR A 366 -15.91 49.77 -10.58
CA TYR A 366 -15.14 50.67 -11.45
C TYR A 366 -14.10 49.87 -12.26
N ALA A 367 -13.85 50.40 -13.46
CA ALA A 367 -13.38 49.69 -14.64
C ALA A 367 -11.88 49.79 -14.91
N ASN A 368 -11.44 48.92 -15.83
CA ASN A 368 -10.20 48.94 -16.62
C ASN A 368 -9.77 50.34 -17.12
N GLN A 369 -8.46 50.62 -17.16
CA GLN A 369 -7.68 50.74 -18.43
C GLN A 369 -6.23 51.26 -18.23
N GLN A 370 -5.33 50.64 -19.00
CA GLN A 370 -4.09 51.15 -19.64
C GLN A 370 -2.83 51.44 -18.80
N TYR A 371 -1.72 50.77 -19.16
CA TYR A 371 -0.61 51.38 -19.94
C TYR A 371 0.35 50.32 -20.51
N ASP A 372 0.74 50.51 -21.78
CA ASP A 372 1.69 49.74 -22.59
C ASP A 372 3.17 50.04 -22.27
N GLY A 373 4.06 49.06 -22.52
CA GLY A 373 5.27 49.25 -23.32
C GLY A 373 6.67 49.23 -22.66
N TYR A 374 7.64 48.71 -23.44
CA TYR A 374 9.12 48.60 -23.29
C TYR A 374 9.65 47.24 -22.79
N GLN A 375 10.07 46.28 -23.64
CA GLN A 375 11.27 46.14 -24.53
C GLN A 375 12.62 45.87 -23.84
N ASP A 376 13.12 44.66 -24.12
CA ASP A 376 14.49 44.14 -24.31
C ASP A 376 15.74 44.80 -23.69
N GLY A 377 16.62 43.93 -23.16
CA GLY A 377 18.02 44.23 -22.89
C GLY A 377 18.83 42.99 -22.49
N GLN A 378 19.48 42.35 -23.46
CA GLN A 378 20.60 41.43 -23.25
C GLN A 378 21.84 42.18 -22.76
N TYR A 379 22.61 41.60 -21.82
CA TYR A 379 24.06 41.84 -21.69
C TYR A 379 24.76 40.60 -21.11
N ASP A 380 25.60 39.97 -21.94
CA ASP A 380 26.78 39.18 -21.53
C ASP A 380 27.90 40.14 -21.13
N TYR A 381 28.70 39.80 -20.12
CA TYR A 381 30.11 40.19 -20.03
C TYR A 381 30.91 39.27 -19.10
N ASP A 382 31.93 38.64 -19.68
CA ASP A 382 33.07 37.97 -19.02
C ASP A 382 33.90 38.95 -18.17
N GLY A 383 34.53 38.43 -17.12
CA GLY A 383 35.56 39.16 -16.37
C GLY A 383 36.18 38.38 -15.22
N GLN A 384 37.21 37.59 -15.50
CA GLN A 384 38.21 37.17 -14.51
C GLN A 384 39.02 38.38 -14.02
N TYR A 385 39.38 38.46 -12.73
CA TYR A 385 40.70 38.92 -12.25
C TYR A 385 40.93 38.55 -10.77
N GLN A 386 42.22 38.38 -10.47
CA GLN A 386 42.83 37.69 -9.34
C GLN A 386 42.89 38.42 -7.99
N ASP A 387 43.08 37.59 -6.96
CA ASP A 387 43.87 37.75 -5.71
C ASP A 387 44.41 39.12 -5.30
N GLN A 388 44.16 39.47 -4.02
CA GLN A 388 45.23 39.96 -3.14
C GLN A 388 44.94 39.66 -1.65
N GLN A 389 45.88 38.93 -1.06
CA GLN A 389 46.11 38.67 0.36
C GLN A 389 46.53 39.93 1.13
N TYR A 390 46.15 40.04 2.41
CA TYR A 390 47.05 40.53 3.48
C TYR A 390 46.53 40.11 4.88
N TYR A 391 47.28 39.19 5.52
CA TYR A 391 47.73 39.11 6.94
C TYR A 391 47.07 40.02 8.01
N ASN A 392 46.87 39.64 9.29
CA ASN A 392 47.77 38.90 10.18
C ASN A 392 47.11 38.56 11.56
N ASN A 393 47.52 37.42 12.15
CA ASN A 393 47.75 37.13 13.59
C ASN A 393 46.56 37.16 14.61
N THR A 394 46.43 36.26 15.60
CA THR A 394 47.39 35.34 16.26
C THR A 394 46.65 34.30 17.13
N ASN A 395 47.16 33.06 17.11
CA ASN A 395 47.44 32.10 18.20
C ASN A 395 46.43 31.80 19.33
N GLY A 396 46.22 30.48 19.53
CA GLY A 396 46.33 29.86 20.86
C GLY A 396 45.64 28.51 21.06
N GLY A 397 46.39 27.40 21.03
CA GLY A 397 46.15 26.27 21.95
C GLY A 397 45.79 24.88 21.38
N GLN A 398 46.80 24.16 20.87
CA GLN A 398 46.98 22.70 20.94
C GLN A 398 46.97 22.20 22.42
N GLN A 399 46.84 20.94 22.83
CA GLN A 399 46.71 19.61 22.22
C GLN A 399 46.32 18.61 23.35
N GLN A 400 45.76 17.50 22.90
CA GLN A 400 45.63 16.15 23.46
C GLN A 400 46.56 15.72 24.62
N GLN A 401 45.99 14.93 25.54
CA GLN A 401 46.40 13.54 25.78
C GLN A 401 45.17 12.63 25.82
#